data_AF-A0AAJ6F4R5-F1
#
_entry.id   AF-A0AAJ6F4R5-F1
#
_cell.length_a   1.000
_cell.length_b   1.000
_cell.length_c   1.000
_cell.angle_alpha   90.00
_cell.angle_beta   90.00
_cell.angle_gamma   90.00
#
_symmetry.space_group_name_H-M   'P 1'
#
loop_
_entity.id
_entity.type
_entity.pdbx_description
1 polymer ?
#
loop_
_entity_poly.entity_id
_entity_poly.type
_entity_poly.pdbx_seq_one_letter_code
_entity_poly.pdbx_strand_id
1 'polypeptide(L)'
;MPASIPSVKKRAFRNALDLKLRRCRGDMLQHFLAAVANKVWGENFIPATAHYTQGDLKCDGLLQDPLTVFACYGPTNGGDGQSSGATAQALAKVTDDFLGAVKAWPDVKGWFFVNNYVTGIPPQITAKLVQIANDHPHITIRSRSITRSQNCMTIVRATW
;
A
#
# COMPACT_ATOMS: atom_id res chain seq x y z
N MET A 1 13.58 -10.08 -28.61
CA MET A 1 13.10 -8.69 -28.40
C MET A 1 11.65 -8.77 -27.95
N PRO A 2 11.28 -8.43 -26.70
CA PRO A 2 9.86 -8.40 -26.34
C PRO A 2 9.16 -7.31 -27.17
N ALA A 3 8.07 -7.67 -27.84
CA ALA A 3 7.30 -6.77 -28.67
C ALA A 3 6.85 -5.54 -27.85
N SER A 4 7.19 -4.35 -28.33
CA SER A 4 6.82 -3.11 -27.64
C SER A 4 5.30 -2.91 -27.73
N ILE A 5 4.64 -2.73 -26.59
CA ILE A 5 3.19 -2.51 -26.55
C ILE A 5 2.87 -1.20 -27.31
N PRO A 6 1.95 -1.20 -28.29
CA PRO A 6 1.53 -0.01 -29.01
C PRO A 6 1.07 1.12 -28.08
N SER A 7 1.39 2.37 -28.42
CA SER A 7 1.12 3.57 -27.58
C SER A 7 -0.36 3.73 -27.20
N VAL A 8 -1.28 3.40 -28.11
CA VAL A 8 -2.73 3.44 -27.88
C VAL A 8 -3.16 2.40 -26.84
N LYS A 9 -2.63 1.17 -26.94
CA LYS A 9 -2.88 0.12 -25.95
C LYS A 9 -2.31 0.52 -24.58
N LYS A 10 -1.10 1.09 -24.53
CA LYS A 10 -0.54 1.64 -23.28
C LYS A 10 -1.45 2.69 -22.64
N ARG A 11 -2.04 3.60 -23.42
CA ARG A 11 -2.97 4.61 -22.91
C ARG A 11 -4.27 3.98 -22.38
N ALA A 12 -4.85 3.03 -23.10
CA ALA A 12 -6.06 2.34 -22.67
C ALA A 12 -5.84 1.57 -21.36
N PHE A 13 -4.72 0.82 -21.24
CA PHE A 13 -4.36 0.14 -20.00
C PHE A 13 -4.17 1.10 -18.83
N ARG A 14 -3.50 2.25 -19.05
CA ARG A 14 -3.33 3.27 -18.00
C ARG A 14 -4.66 3.81 -17.51
N ASN A 15 -5.59 4.13 -18.43
CA ASN A 15 -6.90 4.65 -18.06
C ASN A 15 -7.73 3.60 -17.31
N ALA A 16 -7.69 2.34 -17.76
CA ALA A 16 -8.38 1.24 -17.08
C ALA A 16 -7.82 1.00 -15.67
N LEU A 17 -6.50 1.10 -15.49
CA LEU A 17 -5.86 0.99 -14.18
C LEU A 17 -6.26 2.16 -13.26
N ASP A 18 -6.29 3.39 -13.77
CA ASP A 18 -6.74 4.56 -12.99
C ASP A 18 -8.18 4.40 -12.51
N LEU A 19 -9.08 3.97 -13.41
CA LEU A 19 -10.48 3.68 -13.06
C LEU A 19 -10.60 2.56 -12.03
N LYS A 20 -9.80 1.49 -12.16
CA LYS A 20 -9.76 0.40 -11.19
C LYS A 20 -9.31 0.92 -9.83
N LEU A 21 -8.22 1.69 -9.78
CA LEU A 21 -7.66 2.22 -8.54
C LEU A 21 -8.62 3.19 -7.84
N ARG A 22 -9.29 4.09 -8.57
CA ARG A 22 -10.33 4.97 -7.99
C ARG A 22 -11.51 4.21 -7.37
N ARG A 23 -11.77 2.99 -7.88
CA ARG A 23 -12.85 2.11 -7.41
C ARG A 23 -12.40 1.11 -6.34
N CYS A 24 -11.11 0.77 -6.26
CA CYS A 24 -10.56 -0.13 -5.25
C CYS A 24 -10.70 0.47 -3.86
N ARG A 25 -11.34 -0.28 -2.95
CA ARG A 25 -11.47 0.04 -1.53
C ARG A 25 -11.41 -1.26 -0.74
N GLY A 26 -10.93 -1.20 0.51
CA GLY A 26 -10.78 -2.37 1.38
C GLY A 26 -10.09 -3.53 0.67
N ASP A 27 -10.69 -4.71 0.75
CA ASP A 27 -10.21 -5.99 0.21
C ASP A 27 -9.84 -5.94 -1.28
N MET A 28 -10.51 -5.09 -2.07
CA MET A 28 -10.18 -4.95 -3.49
C MET A 28 -8.79 -4.34 -3.72
N LEU A 29 -8.30 -3.49 -2.80
CA LEU A 29 -6.95 -2.98 -2.85
C LEU A 29 -5.95 -4.03 -2.36
N GLN A 30 -6.30 -4.79 -1.32
CA GLN A 30 -5.49 -5.89 -0.80
C GLN A 30 -5.26 -6.98 -1.86
N HIS A 31 -6.32 -7.44 -2.53
CA HIS A 31 -6.23 -8.39 -3.64
C HIS A 31 -5.38 -7.85 -4.79
N PHE A 32 -5.46 -6.55 -5.06
CA PHE A 32 -4.64 -5.94 -6.09
C PHE A 32 -3.16 -5.87 -5.70
N LEU A 33 -2.87 -5.49 -4.45
CA LEU A 33 -1.53 -5.57 -3.88
C LEU A 33 -1.00 -6.99 -4.00
N ALA A 34 -1.74 -7.99 -3.53
CA ALA A 34 -1.35 -9.39 -3.59
C ALA A 34 -1.04 -9.84 -5.02
N ALA A 35 -1.90 -9.52 -5.99
CA ALA A 35 -1.68 -9.90 -7.39
C ALA A 35 -0.40 -9.29 -7.96
N VAL A 36 -0.09 -8.04 -7.60
CA VAL A 36 1.11 -7.34 -8.07
C VAL A 36 2.36 -7.80 -7.32
N ALA A 37 2.28 -7.90 -6.00
CA ALA A 37 3.35 -8.32 -5.11
C ALA A 37 3.83 -9.74 -5.41
N ASN A 38 2.91 -10.69 -5.61
CA ASN A 38 3.26 -12.06 -6.02
C ASN A 38 4.02 -12.10 -7.36
N LYS A 39 3.72 -11.18 -8.29
CA LYS A 39 4.45 -11.10 -9.57
C LYS A 39 5.84 -10.49 -9.44
N VAL A 40 6.07 -9.70 -8.39
CA VAL A 40 7.34 -8.99 -8.18
C VAL A 40 8.28 -9.77 -7.26
N TRP A 41 7.76 -10.30 -6.15
CA TRP A 41 8.54 -10.94 -5.10
C TRP A 41 8.39 -12.47 -5.05
N GLY A 42 7.44 -13.04 -5.80
CA GLY A 42 7.23 -14.48 -5.87
C GLY A 42 7.01 -15.08 -4.48
N GLU A 43 7.78 -16.11 -4.17
CA GLU A 43 7.70 -16.87 -2.91
C GLU A 43 8.07 -16.06 -1.67
N ASN A 44 8.80 -14.94 -1.82
CA ASN A 44 9.15 -14.08 -0.67
C ASN A 44 7.95 -13.24 -0.17
N PHE A 45 6.82 -13.24 -0.87
CA PHE A 45 5.63 -12.52 -0.49
C PHE A 45 4.48 -13.46 -0.15
N ILE A 46 3.90 -13.29 1.04
CA ILE A 46 2.73 -14.01 1.51
C ILE A 46 1.54 -13.04 1.48
N PRO A 47 0.50 -13.31 0.66
CA PRO A 47 -0.75 -12.57 0.76
C PRO A 47 -1.43 -12.91 2.09
N ALA A 48 -1.70 -11.90 2.90
CA ALA A 48 -2.46 -12.08 4.13
C ALA A 48 -3.95 -11.94 3.83
N THR A 49 -4.75 -12.84 4.36
CA THR A 49 -6.21 -12.79 4.29
C THR A 49 -6.76 -12.78 5.70
N ALA A 50 -7.73 -11.91 5.99
CA ALA A 50 -8.34 -11.84 7.31
C ALA A 50 -8.89 -13.21 7.75
N HIS A 51 -8.49 -13.69 8.93
CA HIS A 51 -9.11 -14.84 9.55
C HIS A 51 -10.37 -14.39 10.29
N TYR A 52 -11.50 -15.02 9.93
CA TYR A 52 -12.88 -14.66 10.28
C TYR A 52 -13.12 -14.08 11.69
N THR A 53 -12.42 -14.56 12.73
CA THR A 53 -12.62 -14.12 14.14
C THR A 53 -11.45 -13.34 14.75
N GLN A 54 -10.23 -13.47 14.23
CA GLN A 54 -9.03 -12.80 14.77
C GLN A 54 -8.62 -11.55 13.98
N GLY A 55 -9.24 -11.30 12.81
CA GLY A 55 -8.85 -10.23 11.91
C GLY A 55 -7.62 -10.60 11.08
N ASP A 56 -6.94 -9.58 10.55
CA ASP A 56 -5.77 -9.68 9.67
C ASP A 56 -4.43 -9.42 10.39
N LEU A 57 -4.45 -9.27 11.72
CA LEU A 57 -3.28 -8.84 12.51
C LEU A 57 -2.63 -7.55 11.95
N LYS A 58 -3.43 -6.67 11.33
CA LYS A 58 -2.99 -5.45 10.63
C LYS A 58 -1.99 -5.70 9.50
N CYS A 59 -2.09 -6.86 8.88
CA CYS A 59 -1.25 -7.31 7.80
C CYS A 59 -2.14 -7.64 6.59
N ASP A 60 -2.03 -6.84 5.54
CA ASP A 60 -2.66 -7.07 4.24
C ASP A 60 -1.72 -7.80 3.26
N GLY A 61 -0.48 -8.03 3.70
CA GLY A 61 0.57 -8.72 2.97
C GLY A 61 1.87 -8.70 3.77
N LEU A 62 2.68 -9.74 3.60
CA LEU A 62 3.94 -9.92 4.31
C LEU A 62 5.05 -10.23 3.32
N LEU A 63 6.12 -9.44 3.33
CA LEU A 63 7.40 -9.85 2.73
C LEU A 63 8.23 -10.53 3.82
N GLN A 64 8.75 -11.72 3.56
CA GLN A 64 9.42 -12.51 4.59
C GLN A 64 10.83 -12.02 4.87
N ASP A 65 11.59 -11.74 3.81
CA ASP A 65 12.97 -11.27 3.93
C ASP A 65 13.16 -9.90 3.25
N PRO A 66 13.50 -8.87 4.03
CA PRO A 66 13.35 -8.78 5.48
C PRO A 66 11.87 -8.55 5.83
N LEU A 67 11.52 -8.99 7.04
CA LEU A 67 10.15 -9.05 7.52
C LEU A 67 9.45 -7.68 7.41
N THR A 68 8.58 -7.54 6.42
CA THR A 68 7.91 -6.26 6.10
C THR A 68 6.41 -6.45 6.02
N VAL A 69 5.68 -5.72 6.84
CA VAL A 69 4.21 -5.73 6.85
C VAL A 69 3.68 -4.66 5.91
N PHE A 70 2.72 -5.03 5.07
CA PHE A 70 1.98 -4.11 4.21
C PHE A 70 0.60 -3.86 4.81
N ALA A 71 0.22 -2.59 4.91
CA ALA A 71 -1.10 -2.15 5.32
C ALA A 71 -1.73 -1.32 4.18
N CYS A 72 -2.88 -1.75 3.69
CA CYS A 72 -3.62 -1.18 2.59
C CYS A 72 -4.70 -0.22 3.08
N TYR A 73 -4.65 1.01 2.59
CA TYR A 73 -5.69 2.01 2.81
C TYR A 73 -6.24 2.54 1.48
N GLY A 74 -7.48 2.19 1.19
CA GLY A 74 -8.19 2.60 -0.02
C GLY A 74 -9.25 3.67 0.26
N PRO A 75 -8.92 4.98 0.23
CA PRO A 75 -9.90 6.04 0.40
C PRO A 75 -10.99 6.03 -0.68
N THR A 76 -12.18 6.53 -0.31
CA THR A 76 -13.27 6.81 -1.25
C THR A 76 -12.77 7.69 -2.40
N ASN A 77 -13.10 7.30 -3.64
CA ASN A 77 -12.70 7.97 -4.89
C ASN A 77 -11.18 8.22 -5.01
N GLY A 78 -10.34 7.38 -4.41
CA GLY A 78 -8.89 7.59 -4.40
C GLY A 78 -8.47 8.86 -3.66
N GLY A 79 -9.25 9.30 -2.67
CA GLY A 79 -8.94 10.47 -1.85
C GLY A 79 -9.32 11.82 -2.47
N ASP A 80 -9.88 11.82 -3.67
CA ASP A 80 -10.35 13.04 -4.33
C ASP A 80 -11.60 13.60 -3.65
N GLY A 81 -11.61 14.91 -3.38
CA GLY A 81 -12.68 15.59 -2.64
C GLY A 81 -12.79 15.22 -1.16
N GLN A 82 -11.72 14.72 -0.53
CA GLN A 82 -11.78 14.34 0.89
C GLN A 82 -12.04 15.52 1.83
N SER A 83 -12.95 15.29 2.78
CA SER A 83 -13.21 16.21 3.89
C SER A 83 -12.13 16.07 4.98
N SER A 84 -12.05 17.06 5.86
CA SER A 84 -11.21 17.01 7.06
C SER A 84 -11.49 15.78 7.94
N GLY A 85 -12.75 15.36 8.05
CA GLY A 85 -13.15 14.15 8.77
C GLY A 85 -12.58 12.86 8.16
N ALA A 86 -12.56 12.76 6.82
CA ALA A 86 -11.95 11.62 6.14
C ALA A 86 -10.43 11.55 6.38
N THR A 87 -9.75 12.71 6.40
CA THR A 87 -8.32 12.79 6.73
C THR A 87 -8.06 12.37 8.18
N ALA A 88 -8.90 12.78 9.14
CA ALA A 88 -8.78 12.38 10.54
C ALA A 88 -8.94 10.86 10.71
N GLN A 89 -9.89 10.24 10.01
CA GLN A 89 -10.06 8.78 9.99
C GLN A 89 -8.84 8.07 9.40
N ALA A 90 -8.27 8.61 8.32
CA ALA A 90 -7.06 8.06 7.72
C ALA A 90 -5.85 8.13 8.68
N LEU A 91 -5.70 9.22 9.43
CA LEU A 91 -4.66 9.37 10.45
C LEU A 91 -4.79 8.36 11.60
N ALA A 92 -6.02 8.15 12.07
CA ALA A 92 -6.33 7.11 13.06
C ALA A 92 -5.95 5.73 12.51
N LYS A 93 -6.35 5.41 11.27
CA LYS A 93 -6.01 4.13 10.63
C LYS A 93 -4.51 3.90 10.50
N VAL A 94 -3.76 4.89 10.01
CA VAL A 94 -2.29 4.79 9.94
C VAL A 94 -1.68 4.45 11.29
N THR A 95 -2.17 5.08 12.37
CA THR A 95 -1.67 4.85 13.73
C THR A 95 -2.06 3.46 14.23
N ASP A 96 -3.33 3.10 14.13
CA ASP A 96 -3.88 1.84 14.62
C ASP A 96 -3.27 0.63 13.89
N ASP A 97 -3.12 0.74 12.57
CA ASP A 97 -2.59 -0.35 11.75
C ASP A 97 -1.08 -0.53 12.00
N PHE A 98 -0.32 0.56 12.14
CA PHE A 98 1.10 0.49 12.50
C PHE A 98 1.31 -0.12 13.90
N LEU A 99 0.64 0.41 14.92
CA LEU A 99 0.81 -0.07 16.30
C LEU A 99 0.32 -1.52 16.45
N GLY A 100 -0.77 -1.87 15.78
CA GLY A 100 -1.27 -3.24 15.75
C GLY A 100 -0.30 -4.19 15.05
N ALA A 101 0.34 -3.76 13.95
CA ALA A 101 1.36 -4.55 13.27
C ALA A 101 2.59 -4.77 14.14
N VAL A 102 3.13 -3.72 14.78
CA VAL A 102 4.29 -3.87 15.70
C VAL A 102 3.98 -4.81 16.85
N LYS A 103 2.76 -4.76 17.40
CA LYS A 103 2.32 -5.66 18.46
C LYS A 103 2.22 -7.11 18.00
N ALA A 104 1.72 -7.36 16.79
CA ALA A 104 1.52 -8.71 16.26
C ALA A 104 2.81 -9.32 15.67
N TRP A 105 3.72 -8.47 15.19
CA TRP A 105 4.93 -8.86 14.46
C TRP A 105 6.16 -8.20 15.11
N PRO A 106 6.62 -8.69 16.28
CA PRO A 106 7.65 -8.03 17.08
C PRO A 106 9.02 -7.90 16.37
N ASP A 107 9.30 -8.78 15.40
CA ASP A 107 10.55 -8.78 14.63
C ASP A 107 10.48 -7.95 13.33
N VAL A 108 9.39 -7.23 13.09
CA VAL A 108 9.17 -6.46 11.88
C VAL A 108 10.32 -5.47 11.63
N LYS A 109 10.87 -5.51 10.41
CA LYS A 109 11.96 -4.64 9.96
C LYS A 109 11.45 -3.50 9.08
N GLY A 110 10.27 -3.67 8.47
CA GLY A 110 9.66 -2.64 7.65
C GLY A 110 8.14 -2.61 7.76
N TRP A 111 7.56 -1.42 7.60
CA TRP A 111 6.12 -1.25 7.50
C TRP A 111 5.78 -0.34 6.33
N PHE A 112 4.90 -0.82 5.44
CA PHE A 112 4.51 -0.14 4.21
C PHE A 112 3.05 0.28 4.24
N PHE A 113 2.83 1.59 4.23
CA PHE A 113 1.49 2.16 4.03
C PHE A 113 1.17 2.24 2.53
N VAL A 114 0.47 1.22 2.03
CA VAL A 114 0.02 1.13 0.65
C VAL A 114 -1.32 1.84 0.50
N ASN A 115 -1.44 2.74 -0.46
CA ASN A 115 -2.68 3.47 -0.68
C ASN A 115 -2.96 3.70 -2.17
N ASN A 116 -4.14 4.20 -2.50
CA ASN A 116 -4.52 4.59 -3.86
C ASN A 116 -4.94 6.06 -3.94
N TYR A 117 -4.28 6.94 -3.17
CA TYR A 117 -4.47 8.39 -3.29
C TYR A 117 -4.08 8.85 -4.70
N VAL A 118 -5.06 9.20 -5.54
CA VAL A 118 -4.82 9.53 -6.96
C VAL A 118 -4.21 10.90 -7.19
N THR A 119 -4.45 11.84 -6.27
CA THR A 119 -3.92 13.21 -6.29
C THR A 119 -2.71 13.41 -5.39
N GLY A 120 -2.27 12.35 -4.70
CA GLY A 120 -1.20 12.39 -3.70
C GLY A 120 -1.70 12.25 -2.28
N ILE A 121 -0.81 11.81 -1.39
CA ILE A 121 -1.13 11.59 0.02
C ILE A 121 -1.28 12.95 0.72
N PRO A 122 -2.36 13.17 1.49
CA PRO A 122 -2.53 14.38 2.30
C PRO A 122 -1.30 14.69 3.17
N PRO A 123 -0.85 15.96 3.26
CA PRO A 123 0.35 16.32 4.03
C PRO A 123 0.31 15.87 5.49
N GLN A 124 -0.87 15.84 6.12
CA GLN A 124 -1.04 15.41 7.49
C GLN A 124 -0.67 13.93 7.67
N ILE A 125 -1.03 13.09 6.70
CA ILE A 125 -0.68 11.66 6.71
C ILE A 125 0.84 11.51 6.48
N THR A 126 1.41 12.28 5.55
CA THR A 126 2.86 12.30 5.34
C THR A 126 3.61 12.71 6.61
N ALA A 127 3.17 13.75 7.30
CA ALA A 127 3.75 14.19 8.57
C ALA A 127 3.64 13.09 9.64
N LYS A 128 2.51 12.37 9.71
CA LYS A 128 2.34 11.24 10.62
C LYS A 128 3.28 10.08 10.32
N LEU A 129 3.49 9.76 9.05
CA LEU A 129 4.45 8.72 8.63
C LEU A 129 5.89 9.09 9.02
N VAL A 130 6.28 10.36 8.84
CA VAL A 130 7.59 10.87 9.27
C VAL A 130 7.73 10.79 10.79
N GLN A 131 6.69 11.17 11.54
CA GLN A 131 6.68 11.04 12.98
C GLN A 131 6.89 9.57 13.41
N ILE A 132 6.13 8.63 12.85
CA ILE A 132 6.27 7.20 13.16
C ILE A 132 7.70 6.71 12.83
N ALA A 133 8.28 7.15 11.71
CA ALA A 133 9.65 6.80 11.35
C ALA A 133 10.68 7.30 12.39
N ASN A 134 10.50 8.52 12.90
CA ASN A 134 11.37 9.10 13.91
C ASN A 134 11.20 8.40 15.28
N ASP A 135 9.96 8.07 15.65
CA ASP A 135 9.64 7.40 16.90
C ASP A 135 10.11 5.92 16.91
N HIS A 136 10.28 5.32 15.72
CA HIS A 136 10.67 3.93 15.53
C HIS A 136 11.85 3.77 14.55
N PRO A 137 13.06 4.25 14.89
CA PRO A 137 14.18 4.32 13.95
C PRO A 137 14.72 2.95 13.50
N HIS A 138 14.32 1.87 14.17
CA HIS A 138 14.68 0.48 13.83
C HIS A 138 13.71 -0.17 12.83
N ILE A 139 12.57 0.47 12.52
CA ILE A 139 11.59 -0.01 11.55
C ILE A 139 11.60 0.92 10.35
N THR A 140 11.84 0.36 9.17
CA THR A 140 11.78 1.13 7.92
C THR A 140 10.33 1.46 7.59
N ILE A 141 9.93 2.72 7.77
CA ILE A 141 8.59 3.22 7.41
C ILE A 141 8.60 3.73 5.98
N ARG A 142 7.71 3.21 5.14
CA ARG A 142 7.54 3.67 3.76
C ARG A 142 6.07 3.83 3.42
N SER A 143 5.78 4.70 2.47
CA SER A 143 4.44 4.76 1.87
C SER A 143 4.53 4.68 0.36
N ARG A 144 3.53 4.03 -0.24
CA ARG A 144 3.41 3.92 -1.68
C ARG A 144 1.97 4.07 -2.13
N SER A 145 1.72 5.12 -2.91
CA SER A 145 0.49 5.26 -3.66
C SER A 145 0.59 4.44 -4.94
N ILE A 146 -0.30 3.46 -5.12
CA ILE A 146 -0.47 2.78 -6.39
C ILE A 146 -1.29 3.72 -7.27
N THR A 147 -0.63 4.40 -8.22
CA THR A 147 -1.23 5.42 -9.09
C THR A 147 -0.80 5.28 -10.55
N ARG A 148 -1.46 6.07 -11.41
CA ARG A 148 -1.26 6.15 -12.87
C ARG A 148 0.18 6.36 -13.33
N SER A 149 1.04 7.00 -12.54
CA SER A 149 2.40 7.40 -12.95
C SER A 149 3.50 6.40 -12.61
N GLN A 150 3.21 5.39 -11.77
CA GLN A 150 4.20 4.38 -11.47
C GLN A 150 4.21 3.34 -12.59
N ASN A 151 5.31 3.28 -13.32
CA ASN A 151 5.63 2.09 -14.10
C ASN A 151 5.47 0.89 -13.17
N CYS A 152 4.71 -0.12 -13.58
CA CYS A 152 4.58 -1.38 -12.83
C CYS A 152 5.97 -2.00 -12.52
N MET A 153 7.01 -1.59 -13.28
CA MET A 153 8.43 -1.93 -13.06
C MET A 153 9.14 -1.16 -11.91
N THR A 154 8.59 -0.07 -11.37
CA THR A 154 9.19 0.64 -10.22
C THR A 154 8.77 0.07 -8.87
N ILE A 155 7.91 -0.96 -8.87
CA ILE A 155 7.70 -1.81 -7.69
C ILE A 155 9.00 -2.58 -7.34
N VAL A 156 9.92 -2.68 -8.30
CA VAL A 156 11.15 -3.49 -8.24
C VAL A 156 12.42 -2.71 -7.89
N ARG A 157 12.36 -1.37 -7.68
CA ARG A 157 13.57 -0.55 -7.41
C ARG A 157 13.67 0.02 -5.99
N ALA A 158 12.79 -0.40 -5.09
CA ALA A 158 13.03 -0.23 -3.67
C ALA A 158 13.91 -1.40 -3.17
N THR A 159 15.07 -1.59 -3.79
CA THR A 159 16.17 -2.36 -3.20
C THR A 159 16.58 -1.67 -1.90
N TRP A 160 16.88 -2.50 -0.91
CA TRP A 160 17.40 -2.19 0.42
C TRP A 160 18.43 -1.08 0.42
#